data_AF-A0A535J194-F1
#
_entry.id   AF-A0A535J194-F1
#
_cell.length_a   1.000
_cell.length_b   1.000
_cell.length_c   1.000
_cell.angle_alpha   90.00
_cell.angle_beta   90.00
_cell.angle_gamma   90.00
#
_symmetry.space_group_name_H-M   'P 1'
#
loop_
_entity.id
_entity.type
_entity.pdbx_description
1 polymer ?
#
loop_
_entity_poly.entity_id
_entity_poly.type
_entity_poly.pdbx_seq_one_letter_code
_entity_poly.pdbx_strand_id
1 'polypeptide(L)'
;MPAEAADLHADQRRFLARLADRVRSAAGAPDSGDDWQSLIFDIARAEDVPPRRAFEAIYLAFLGRPNGPRAGWLLASLDRGFVRERAWEASGWTAAGPPERLPVGG
;
A
#
# COMPACT_ATOMS: atom_id res chain seq x y z
N MET A 1 6.58 -6.12 11.84
CA MET A 1 5.82 -4.92 11.45
C MET A 1 5.97 -3.85 12.53
N PRO A 2 6.10 -2.55 12.20
CA PRO A 2 6.05 -1.47 13.18
C PRO A 2 4.70 -1.45 13.93
N ALA A 3 4.69 -0.97 15.17
CA ALA A 3 3.50 -0.96 16.00
C ALA A 3 2.44 0.03 15.48
N GLU A 4 2.90 1.10 14.85
CA GLU A 4 2.09 2.19 14.29
C GLU A 4 1.23 1.73 13.10
N ALA A 5 1.52 0.57 12.51
CA ALA A 5 0.62 -0.04 11.52
C ALA A 5 -0.74 -0.44 12.13
N ALA A 6 -0.85 -0.52 13.46
CA ALA A 6 -2.15 -0.69 14.13
C ALA A 6 -3.11 0.49 13.88
N ASP A 7 -2.58 1.69 13.64
CA ASP A 7 -3.35 2.92 13.42
C ASP A 7 -3.93 3.04 12.00
N LEU A 8 -3.66 2.06 11.13
CA LEU A 8 -4.18 2.04 9.76
C LEU A 8 -5.70 1.91 9.74
N HIS A 9 -6.35 2.85 9.08
CA HIS A 9 -7.79 2.83 8.81
C HIS A 9 -8.18 1.87 7.68
N ALA A 10 -9.48 1.61 7.53
CA ALA A 10 -10.00 0.64 6.56
C ALA A 10 -9.63 0.97 5.09
N ASP A 11 -9.67 2.26 4.73
CA ASP A 11 -9.26 2.76 3.41
C ASP A 11 -7.76 2.52 3.15
N GLN A 12 -6.91 2.80 4.16
CA GLN A 12 -5.47 2.57 4.11
C GLN A 12 -5.12 1.07 4.01
N ARG A 13 -5.82 0.23 4.76
CA ARG A 13 -5.67 -1.24 4.69
C ARG A 13 -6.07 -1.77 3.32
N ARG A 14 -7.19 -1.30 2.75
CA ARG A 14 -7.63 -1.64 1.39
C ARG A 14 -6.59 -1.23 0.35
N PHE A 15 -6.08 0.00 0.46
CA PHE A 15 -5.00 0.49 -0.40
C PHE A 15 -3.75 -0.42 -0.34
N LEU A 16 -3.29 -0.79 0.85
CA LEU A 16 -2.11 -1.65 1.04
C LEU A 16 -2.33 -3.07 0.49
N ALA A 17 -3.52 -3.64 0.66
CA ALA A 17 -3.86 -4.95 0.07
C ALA A 17 -3.79 -4.90 -1.47
N ARG A 18 -4.31 -3.82 -2.07
CA ARG A 18 -4.25 -3.62 -3.52
C ARG A 18 -2.84 -3.37 -4.03
N LEU A 19 -2.03 -2.62 -3.28
CA LEU A 19 -0.61 -2.45 -3.57
C LEU A 19 0.11 -3.81 -3.62
N ALA A 20 -0.09 -4.65 -2.61
CA ALA A 20 0.49 -5.99 -2.58
C ALA A 20 0.06 -6.85 -3.78
N ASP A 21 -1.23 -6.84 -4.14
CA ASP A 21 -1.73 -7.61 -5.29
C ASP A 21 -1.16 -7.10 -6.63
N ARG A 22 -1.03 -5.78 -6.80
CA ARG A 22 -0.45 -5.20 -8.03
C ARG A 22 1.03 -5.50 -8.18
N VAL A 23 1.77 -5.52 -7.07
CA VAL A 23 3.19 -5.88 -7.05
C VAL A 23 3.41 -7.37 -7.28
N ARG A 24 2.46 -8.23 -6.89
CA ARG A 24 2.49 -9.68 -7.15
C ARG A 24 2.41 -10.01 -8.64
N SER A 25 1.63 -9.26 -9.41
CA SER A 25 1.47 -9.51 -10.85
C SER A 25 2.75 -9.11 -11.59
N ALA A 26 3.42 -10.07 -12.23
CA ALA A 26 4.67 -9.82 -12.95
C ALA A 26 4.50 -8.87 -14.16
N ALA A 27 3.28 -8.75 -14.70
CA ALA A 27 2.99 -7.83 -15.79
C ALA A 27 2.67 -6.43 -15.23
N GLY A 28 3.54 -5.45 -15.52
CA GLY A 28 3.36 -4.05 -15.10
C GLY A 28 3.85 -3.76 -13.68
N ALA A 29 4.77 -4.57 -13.16
CA ALA A 29 5.39 -4.32 -11.88
C ALA A 29 6.34 -3.10 -11.98
N PRO A 30 6.32 -2.15 -11.04
CA PRO A 30 7.08 -0.90 -11.15
C PRO A 30 8.60 -1.12 -11.01
N ASP A 31 9.41 -0.52 -11.88
CA ASP A 31 10.86 -0.72 -11.89
C ASP A 31 11.63 0.52 -11.38
N SER A 32 11.05 1.70 -11.51
CA SER A 32 11.62 2.97 -11.06
C SER A 32 10.83 3.63 -9.93
N GLY A 33 11.44 4.62 -9.27
CA GLY A 33 10.75 5.44 -8.27
C GLY A 33 9.52 6.17 -8.82
N ASP A 34 9.56 6.60 -10.09
CA ASP A 34 8.41 7.23 -10.76
C ASP A 34 7.30 6.22 -11.07
N ASP A 35 7.64 4.98 -11.46
CA ASP A 35 6.64 3.93 -11.68
C ASP A 35 5.93 3.57 -10.38
N TRP A 36 6.69 3.42 -9.29
CA TRP A 36 6.12 3.21 -7.97
C TRP A 36 5.26 4.39 -7.53
N GLN A 37 5.71 5.62 -7.75
CA GLN A 37 4.95 6.82 -7.41
C GLN A 37 3.61 6.85 -8.18
N SER A 38 3.65 6.55 -9.49
CA SER A 38 2.48 6.51 -10.35
C SER A 38 1.52 5.40 -9.91
N LEU A 39 2.03 4.21 -9.63
CA LEU A 39 1.25 3.09 -9.10
C LEU A 39 0.53 3.46 -7.80
N ILE A 40 1.21 4.13 -6.87
CA ILE A 40 0.60 4.58 -5.61
C ILE A 40 -0.60 5.50 -5.90
N PHE A 41 -0.44 6.48 -6.79
CA PHE A 41 -1.52 7.39 -7.16
C PHE A 41 -2.68 6.68 -7.88
N ASP A 42 -2.38 5.74 -8.76
CA ASP A 42 -3.39 5.01 -9.52
C ASP A 42 -4.23 4.10 -8.62
N ILE A 43 -3.61 3.39 -7.68
CA ILE A 43 -4.34 2.59 -6.68
C ILE A 43 -5.15 3.51 -5.77
N ALA A 44 -4.56 4.61 -5.30
CA ALA A 44 -5.27 5.56 -4.45
C ALA A 44 -6.53 6.11 -5.15
N ARG A 45 -6.42 6.45 -6.45
CA ARG A 45 -7.56 6.90 -7.25
C ARG A 45 -8.60 5.78 -7.43
N ALA A 46 -8.17 4.56 -7.79
CA ALA A 46 -9.07 3.45 -8.04
C ALA A 46 -9.85 3.01 -6.79
N GLU A 47 -9.22 3.13 -5.63
CA GLU A 47 -9.79 2.77 -4.34
C GLU A 47 -10.42 3.97 -3.60
N ASP A 48 -10.57 5.13 -4.26
CA ASP A 48 -11.12 6.36 -3.66
C ASP A 48 -10.46 6.75 -2.32
N VAL A 49 -9.14 6.56 -2.24
CA VAL A 49 -8.32 6.90 -1.06
C VAL A 49 -7.64 8.24 -1.32
N PRO A 50 -7.80 9.25 -0.44
CA PRO A 50 -7.08 10.50 -0.60
C PRO A 50 -5.56 10.28 -0.63
N PRO A 51 -4.80 10.92 -1.55
CA PRO A 51 -3.37 10.66 -1.71
C PRO A 51 -2.57 10.76 -0.41
N ARG A 52 -2.90 11.72 0.45
CA ARG A 52 -2.29 11.87 1.78
C ARG A 52 -2.40 10.60 2.61
N ARG A 53 -3.58 9.96 2.65
CA ARG A 53 -3.82 8.75 3.44
C ARG A 53 -3.11 7.55 2.85
N ALA A 54 -3.02 7.46 1.52
CA ALA A 54 -2.24 6.43 0.84
C ALA A 54 -0.75 6.53 1.19
N PHE A 55 -0.16 7.74 1.17
CA PHE A 55 1.23 7.94 1.57
C PHE A 55 1.45 7.66 3.06
N GLU A 56 0.56 8.13 3.93
CA GLU A 56 0.61 7.83 5.36
C GLU A 56 0.55 6.33 5.63
N ALA A 57 -0.28 5.58 4.89
CA ALA A 57 -0.35 4.12 5.00
C ALA A 57 0.99 3.46 4.70
N ILE A 58 1.70 3.93 3.67
CA ILE A 58 3.04 3.45 3.32
C ILE A 58 4.01 3.79 4.45
N TYR A 59 4.05 5.02 4.93
CA TYR A 59 5.02 5.38 5.95
C TYR A 59 4.78 4.66 7.28
N LEU A 60 3.52 4.45 7.69
CA LEU A 60 3.22 3.67 8.89
C LEU A 60 3.65 2.21 8.73
N ALA A 61 3.35 1.59 7.58
CA ALA A 61 3.68 0.18 7.33
C ALA A 61 5.20 -0.07 7.20
N PHE A 62 5.93 0.86 6.60
CA PHE A 62 7.34 0.67 6.26
C PHE A 62 8.32 1.35 7.23
N LEU A 63 7.94 2.51 7.79
CA LEU A 63 8.81 3.35 8.61
C LEU A 63 8.33 3.51 10.06
N GLY A 64 7.09 3.13 10.39
CA GLY A 64 6.52 3.34 11.73
C GLY A 64 6.25 4.82 12.04
N ARG A 65 5.99 5.65 11.03
CA ARG A 65 5.70 7.09 11.21
C ARG A 65 4.79 7.61 10.09
N PRO A 66 4.08 8.74 10.26
CA PRO A 66 3.07 9.18 9.29
C PRO A 66 3.64 9.94 8.07
N ASN A 67 4.95 10.17 8.01
CA ASN A 67 5.59 10.94 6.93
C ASN A 67 6.99 10.39 6.58
N GLY A 68 7.51 10.78 5.41
CA GLY A 68 8.78 10.26 4.93
C GLY A 68 9.24 10.87 3.61
N PRO A 69 10.33 10.32 3.03
CA PRO A 69 10.81 10.70 1.71
C PRO A 69 9.79 10.30 0.64
N ARG A 70 9.98 10.74 -0.61
CA ARG A 70 9.08 10.41 -1.72
C ARG A 70 8.79 8.90 -1.78
N ALA A 71 7.54 8.52 -1.54
CA ALA A 71 7.15 7.13 -1.32
C ALA A 71 7.53 6.18 -2.47
N GLY A 72 7.44 6.64 -3.72
CA GLY A 72 7.86 5.85 -4.87
C GLY A 72 9.34 5.45 -4.82
N TRP A 73 10.23 6.36 -4.41
CA TRP A 73 11.66 6.08 -4.27
C TRP A 73 11.97 5.24 -3.05
N LEU A 74 11.22 5.44 -1.97
CA LEU A 74 11.31 4.58 -0.80
C LEU A 74 11.02 3.13 -1.21
N LEU A 75 9.90 2.87 -1.89
CA LEU A 75 9.54 1.52 -2.30
C LEU A 75 10.50 0.96 -3.36
N ALA A 76 10.95 1.77 -4.31
CA ALA A 76 11.94 1.35 -5.32
C ALA A 76 13.31 0.97 -4.72
N SER A 77 13.66 1.51 -3.55
CA SER A 77 14.91 1.18 -2.84
C SER A 77 14.86 -0.14 -2.06
N LEU A 78 13.68 -0.76 -1.95
CA LEU A 78 13.44 -1.97 -1.19
C LEU A 78 13.30 -3.17 -2.13
N ASP A 79 13.54 -4.37 -1.59
CA ASP A 79 13.22 -5.60 -2.30
C ASP A 79 11.71 -5.66 -2.60
N ARG A 80 11.37 -6.00 -3.84
CA ARG A 80 9.98 -6.05 -4.32
C ARG A 80 9.14 -7.07 -3.55
N GLY A 81 9.72 -8.23 -3.23
CA GLY A 81 9.08 -9.28 -2.44
C GLY A 81 8.78 -8.79 -1.02
N PHE A 82 9.74 -8.10 -0.40
CA PHE A 82 9.55 -7.44 0.88
C PHE A 82 8.43 -6.39 0.84
N VAL A 83 8.37 -5.53 -0.20
CA VAL A 83 7.30 -4.54 -0.34
C VAL A 83 5.93 -5.20 -0.41
N ARG A 84 5.80 -6.25 -1.23
CA ARG A 84 4.56 -7.03 -1.36
C ARG A 84 4.14 -7.63 -0.01
N GLU A 85 5.03 -8.36 0.64
CA GLU A 85 4.74 -9.04 1.91
C GLU A 85 4.38 -8.05 3.00
N ARG A 86 5.16 -6.98 3.14
CA ARG A 86 4.90 -5.95 4.14
C ARG A 86 3.57 -5.23 3.91
N ALA A 87 3.25 -4.89 2.66
CA ALA A 87 1.97 -4.26 2.34
C ALA A 87 0.79 -5.21 2.61
N TRP A 88 0.94 -6.50 2.28
CA TRP A 88 -0.05 -7.52 2.56
C TRP A 88 -0.27 -7.70 4.07
N GLU A 89 0.79 -7.87 4.86
CA GLU A 89 0.71 -7.98 6.32
C GLU A 89 0.05 -6.75 6.95
N ALA A 90 0.49 -5.54 6.55
CA ALA A 90 -0.02 -4.28 7.08
C ALA A 90 -1.50 -4.05 6.76
N SER A 91 -1.99 -4.63 5.66
CA SER A 91 -3.40 -4.58 5.32
C SER A 91 -4.26 -5.32 6.37
N GLY A 92 -3.69 -6.31 7.07
CA GLY A 92 -4.42 -7.14 8.04
C GLY A 92 -5.34 -8.19 7.39
N TRP A 93 -5.19 -8.44 6.09
CA TRP A 93 -5.98 -9.43 5.35
C TRP A 93 -5.32 -10.81 5.43
N THR A 94 -6.10 -11.84 5.75
CA THR A 94 -5.68 -13.23 5.58
C THR A 94 -5.89 -13.66 4.12
N ALA A 95 -5.31 -14.80 3.71
CA ALA A 95 -5.06 -15.26 2.33
C ALA A 95 -6.22 -15.23 1.29
N ALA A 96 -7.42 -14.76 1.64
CA ALA A 96 -8.58 -14.67 0.78
C ALA A 96 -8.64 -13.43 -0.15
N GLY A 97 -7.74 -12.44 -0.01
CA GLY A 97 -7.83 -11.21 -0.81
C GLY A 97 -8.76 -10.15 -0.19
N PRO A 98 -8.61 -8.85 -0.53
CA PRO A 98 -9.66 -7.85 -0.28
C PRO A 98 -10.94 -8.22 -1.04
N PRO A 99 -12.15 -8.05 -0.46
CA PRO A 99 -13.40 -8.40 -1.10
C PRO A 99 -13.56 -7.52 -2.34
N GLU A 100 -14.25 -8.08 -3.33
CA GLU A 100 -14.51 -7.42 -4.60
C GLU A 100 -15.23 -6.08 -4.41
N ARG A 101 -15.98 -5.91 -3.31
CA ARG A 101 -16.49 -4.64 -2.80
C ARG A 101 -16.45 -4.65 -1.26
N LEU A 102 -15.92 -3.59 -0.66
CA LEU A 102 -16.20 -3.33 0.76
C LEU A 102 -17.69 -2.96 0.87
N PRO A 103 -18.43 -3.49 1.85
CA PRO A 103 -19.70 -2.88 2.20
C PRO A 103 -19.43 -1.41 2.54
N VAL A 104 -20.11 -0.50 1.85
CA VAL A 104 -20.25 0.88 2.32
C VAL A 104 -20.98 0.77 3.65
N GLY A 105 -20.23 0.88 4.76
CA GLY A 105 -20.81 0.91 6.10
C GLY A 105 -21.78 2.08 6.19
N GLY A 106 -23.02 1.78 6.59
CA GLY A 106 -24.09 2.75 6.81
C GLY A 106 -23.94 3.57 8.07
#